data_AF-W1WNF7-F1
#
_entry.id   AF-W1WNF7-F1
#
_cell.length_a   1.000
_cell.length_b   1.000
_cell.length_c   1.000
_cell.angle_alpha   90.00
_cell.angle_beta   90.00
_cell.angle_gamma   90.00
#
_symmetry.space_group_name_H-M   'P 1'
#
loop_
_entity.id
_entity.type
_entity.pdbx_description
1 polymer ?
#
loop_
_entity_poly.entity_id
_entity_poly.type
_entity_poly.pdbx_seq_one_letter_code
_entity_poly.pdbx_strand_id
1 'polypeptide(L)'
;LPFIALMIAGWLIWDSYQDRGNTVTIDFMSADGIVPGRTPVRYQGVEVGTVQDISLSDDLRKIEVKVSIKSDMKDALREETQFWLVTPKASLAGVSGLDALVGGNYIGMMPGKGKEQDHFVALDTQPKYRLDNGDLMIHLQAPDLGSLNSGSLVYFRKIPVGKVYDYAINPNKQGVVIDVLIERRFTDLVKKGSRFWNVSGVDANVS
;
A
#
# COMPACT_ATOMS: atom_id res chain seq x y z
N LEU A 1 29.30 -39.12 -24.53
CA LEU A 1 28.26 -38.15 -24.89
C LEU A 1 26.92 -38.31 -24.15
N PRO A 2 26.25 -39.49 -24.12
CA PRO A 2 24.89 -39.59 -23.59
C PRO A 2 24.77 -39.32 -22.08
N PHE A 3 25.79 -39.69 -21.30
CA PHE A 3 25.82 -39.42 -19.86
C PHE A 3 25.93 -37.93 -19.52
N ILE A 4 26.71 -37.17 -20.30
CA ILE A 4 26.88 -35.72 -20.11
C ILE A 4 25.56 -35.00 -20.43
N ALA A 5 24.87 -35.41 -21.50
CA ALA A 5 23.55 -34.88 -21.83
C ALA A 5 22.52 -35.16 -20.72
N LEU A 6 22.56 -36.35 -20.12
CA LEU A 6 21.72 -36.70 -18.97
C LEU A 6 22.01 -35.84 -17.74
N MET A 7 23.29 -35.55 -17.46
CA MET A 7 23.67 -34.67 -16.36
C MET A 7 23.22 -33.23 -16.58
N ILE A 8 23.39 -32.69 -17.80
CA ILE A 8 22.94 -31.33 -18.14
C ILE A 8 21.41 -31.24 -18.07
N ALA A 9 20.70 -32.25 -18.58
CA ALA A 9 19.24 -32.32 -18.47
C ALA A 9 18.77 -32.39 -17.01
N GLY A 10 19.41 -33.21 -16.19
CA GLY A 10 19.13 -33.29 -14.75
C GLY A 10 19.39 -31.97 -14.02
N TRP A 11 20.49 -31.29 -14.37
CA TRP A 11 20.82 -29.98 -13.81
C TRP A 11 19.81 -28.91 -14.23
N LEU A 12 19.41 -28.85 -15.50
CA LEU A 12 18.39 -27.92 -15.99
C LEU A 12 17.01 -28.14 -15.36
N ILE A 13 16.63 -29.41 -15.10
CA ILE A 13 15.38 -29.74 -14.39
C ILE A 13 15.45 -29.25 -12.94
N TRP A 14 16.59 -29.42 -12.28
CA TRP A 14 16.79 -28.97 -10.89
C TRP A 14 16.82 -27.45 -10.76
N ASP A 15 17.55 -26.78 -11.65
CA ASP A 15 17.66 -25.33 -11.76
C ASP A 15 16.28 -24.69 -12.04
N SER A 16 15.54 -25.26 -13.00
CA SER A 16 14.15 -24.89 -13.29
C SER A 16 13.19 -25.11 -12.13
N TYR A 17 13.51 -25.98 -11.16
CA TYR A 17 12.68 -26.19 -9.98
C TYR A 17 12.98 -25.16 -8.87
N GLN A 18 14.21 -24.67 -8.77
CA GLN A 18 14.60 -23.62 -7.82
C GLN A 18 14.23 -22.21 -8.30
N ASP A 19 14.25 -21.97 -9.62
CA ASP A 19 13.88 -20.69 -10.23
C ASP A 19 12.37 -20.49 -10.42
N ARG A 20 11.56 -21.52 -10.14
CA ARG A 20 10.10 -21.35 -10.02
C ARG A 20 9.81 -20.58 -8.74
N GLY A 21 9.76 -19.25 -8.87
CA GLY A 21 9.21 -18.38 -7.83
C GLY A 21 7.91 -18.95 -7.28
N ASN A 22 7.65 -18.68 -6.01
CA ASN A 22 6.47 -19.19 -5.33
C ASN A 22 5.22 -18.62 -6.01
N THR A 23 4.42 -19.51 -6.58
CA THR A 23 3.12 -19.10 -7.14
C THR A 23 2.11 -18.99 -6.01
N VAL A 24 1.50 -17.82 -5.88
CA VAL A 24 0.40 -17.56 -4.94
C VAL A 24 -0.84 -17.09 -5.68
N THR A 25 -2.00 -17.43 -5.15
CA THR A 25 -3.30 -16.97 -5.66
C THR A 25 -3.81 -15.86 -4.77
N ILE A 26 -4.25 -14.74 -5.36
CA ILE A 26 -4.83 -13.61 -4.65
C ILE A 26 -6.23 -13.35 -5.21
N ASP A 27 -7.25 -13.43 -4.36
CA ASP A 27 -8.63 -13.13 -4.71
C ASP A 27 -8.86 -11.61 -4.71
N PHE A 28 -9.27 -11.06 -5.84
CA PHE A 28 -9.72 -9.68 -5.97
C PHE A 28 -11.23 -9.62 -6.30
N MET A 29 -11.88 -8.51 -5.90
CA MET A 29 -13.25 -8.21 -6.36
C MET A 29 -13.27 -7.66 -7.80
N SER A 30 -12.23 -6.94 -8.20
CA SER A 30 -12.00 -6.45 -9.56
C SER A 30 -10.52 -6.54 -9.91
N ALA A 31 -10.21 -6.79 -11.18
CA ALA A 31 -8.87 -6.84 -11.73
C ALA A 31 -8.59 -5.70 -12.72
N ASP A 32 -9.33 -4.58 -12.61
CA ASP A 32 -9.19 -3.44 -13.49
C ASP A 32 -7.73 -2.94 -13.52
N GLY A 33 -7.14 -2.99 -14.72
CA GLY A 33 -5.76 -2.59 -14.97
C GLY A 33 -4.70 -3.53 -14.39
N ILE A 34 -5.06 -4.74 -13.95
CA ILE A 34 -4.12 -5.83 -13.71
C ILE A 34 -3.89 -6.56 -15.05
N VAL A 35 -2.62 -6.68 -15.44
CA VAL A 35 -2.18 -7.30 -16.70
C VAL A 35 -1.11 -8.37 -16.41
N PRO A 36 -1.32 -9.63 -16.85
CA PRO A 36 -0.32 -10.69 -16.80
C PRO A 36 1.01 -10.30 -17.43
N GLY A 37 2.11 -10.68 -16.80
CA GLY A 37 3.48 -10.39 -17.24
C GLY A 37 3.91 -8.93 -17.12
N ARG A 38 3.03 -8.02 -16.69
CA ARG A 38 3.34 -6.58 -16.58
C ARG A 38 3.09 -5.98 -15.21
N THR A 39 2.13 -6.50 -14.45
CA THR A 39 1.77 -5.93 -13.16
C THR A 39 2.70 -6.45 -12.08
N PRO A 40 3.54 -5.59 -11.47
CA PRO A 40 4.46 -6.03 -10.44
C PRO A 40 3.75 -6.14 -9.08
N VAL A 41 4.28 -7.00 -8.23
CA VAL A 41 4.02 -6.98 -6.79
C VAL A 41 5.16 -6.25 -6.12
N ARG A 42 4.83 -5.26 -5.29
CA ARG A 42 5.81 -4.40 -4.63
C ARG A 42 5.67 -4.43 -3.11
N TYR A 43 6.81 -4.62 -2.45
CA TYR A 43 6.97 -4.41 -1.02
C TYR A 43 7.90 -3.22 -0.81
N GLN A 44 7.45 -2.20 -0.07
CA GLN A 44 8.23 -0.98 0.19
C GLN A 44 8.78 -0.30 -1.10
N GLY A 45 8.06 -0.41 -2.21
CA GLY A 45 8.48 0.14 -3.50
C GLY A 45 9.43 -0.74 -4.31
N VAL A 46 9.93 -1.85 -3.74
CA VAL A 46 10.78 -2.82 -4.42
C VAL A 46 9.93 -3.90 -5.08
N GLU A 47 10.24 -4.25 -6.32
CA GLU A 47 9.56 -5.33 -7.05
C GLU A 47 9.98 -6.70 -6.51
N VAL A 48 9.01 -7.42 -5.97
CA VAL A 48 9.15 -8.73 -5.30
C VAL A 48 8.43 -9.86 -6.03
N GLY A 49 7.69 -9.55 -7.08
CA GLY A 49 7.00 -10.55 -7.89
C GLY A 49 6.26 -9.93 -9.07
N THR A 50 5.60 -10.77 -9.84
CA THR A 50 4.88 -10.37 -11.06
C THR A 50 3.64 -11.24 -11.25
N VAL A 51 2.53 -10.61 -11.65
CA VAL A 51 1.31 -11.32 -12.04
C VAL A 51 1.58 -12.20 -13.25
N GLN A 52 1.15 -13.45 -13.19
CA GLN A 52 1.35 -14.45 -14.25
C GLN A 52 0.05 -14.78 -14.99
N ASP A 53 -1.07 -14.81 -14.27
CA ASP A 53 -2.36 -15.23 -14.85
C ASP A 53 -3.53 -14.59 -14.09
N ILE A 54 -4.67 -14.47 -14.76
CA ILE A 54 -5.91 -13.94 -14.21
C ILE A 54 -7.05 -14.83 -14.68
N SER A 55 -7.78 -15.41 -13.73
CA SER A 55 -8.96 -16.24 -13.97
C SER A 55 -10.13 -15.75 -13.13
N LEU A 56 -11.34 -16.07 -13.58
CA LEU A 56 -12.55 -15.86 -12.78
C LEU A 56 -12.80 -17.14 -11.97
N SER A 57 -13.21 -16.99 -10.70
CA SER A 57 -13.56 -18.14 -9.86
C SER A 57 -14.76 -18.91 -10.43
N ASP A 58 -14.91 -20.17 -10.05
CA ASP A 58 -16.00 -21.04 -10.54
C ASP A 58 -17.41 -20.47 -10.25
N ASP A 59 -17.57 -19.74 -9.15
CA ASP A 59 -18.82 -19.08 -8.77
C ASP A 59 -19.02 -17.70 -9.43
N LEU A 60 -18.06 -17.26 -10.23
CA LEU A 60 -18.03 -15.98 -10.94
C LEU A 60 -18.05 -14.74 -10.04
N ARG A 61 -17.76 -14.89 -8.74
CA ARG A 61 -17.83 -13.78 -7.76
C ARG A 61 -16.49 -13.11 -7.48
N LYS A 62 -15.39 -13.76 -7.82
CA LYS A 62 -14.04 -13.30 -7.52
C LYS A 62 -13.12 -13.49 -8.71
N ILE A 63 -12.09 -12.67 -8.78
CA ILE A 63 -11.03 -12.80 -9.77
C ILE A 63 -9.81 -13.35 -9.06
N GLU A 64 -9.39 -14.55 -9.47
CA GLU A 64 -8.20 -15.22 -8.99
C GLU A 64 -7.00 -14.73 -9.80
N VAL A 65 -6.09 -14.03 -9.13
CA VAL A 65 -4.86 -13.52 -9.73
C VAL A 65 -3.70 -14.39 -9.27
N LYS A 66 -3.07 -15.12 -10.19
CA LYS A 66 -1.87 -15.90 -9.90
C LYS A 66 -0.64 -15.03 -10.04
N VAL A 67 0.20 -15.04 -9.02
CA VAL A 67 1.39 -14.21 -8.94
C VAL A 67 2.59 -15.09 -8.68
N SER A 68 3.68 -14.85 -9.40
CA SER A 68 4.99 -15.41 -9.07
C SER A 68 5.73 -14.44 -8.14
N ILE A 69 6.03 -14.89 -6.93
CA ILE A 69 6.80 -14.17 -5.92
C ILE A 69 8.23 -14.72 -5.89
N LYS A 70 9.23 -13.85 -5.79
CA LYS A 70 10.64 -14.26 -5.72
C LYS A 70 10.89 -15.16 -4.51
N SER A 71 11.81 -16.11 -4.66
CA SER A 71 12.10 -17.14 -3.64
C SER A 71 12.61 -16.56 -2.32
N ASP A 72 13.27 -15.41 -2.34
CA ASP A 72 13.74 -14.66 -1.15
C ASP A 72 12.59 -14.07 -0.31
N MET A 73 11.40 -13.96 -0.89
CA MET A 73 10.19 -13.48 -0.22
C MET A 73 9.25 -14.61 0.22
N LYS A 74 9.66 -15.88 0.05
CA LYS A 74 8.88 -17.06 0.47
C LYS A 74 8.47 -16.99 1.94
N ASP A 75 9.39 -16.61 2.82
CA ASP A 75 9.12 -16.56 4.26
C ASP A 75 8.14 -15.44 4.66
N ALA A 76 7.94 -14.46 3.77
CA ALA A 76 6.99 -13.37 3.95
C ALA A 76 5.56 -13.71 3.50
N LEU A 77 5.33 -14.90 2.94
CA LEU A 77 4.01 -15.41 2.56
C LEU A 77 3.39 -16.19 3.72
N ARG A 78 2.77 -15.44 4.64
CA ARG A 78 2.17 -15.96 5.88
C ARG A 78 0.70 -15.58 5.96
N GLU A 79 -0.06 -16.26 6.81
CA GLU A 79 -1.51 -16.05 7.03
C GLU A 79 -1.92 -14.58 7.14
N GLU A 80 -1.15 -13.74 7.85
CA GLU A 80 -1.46 -12.31 8.04
C GLU A 80 -0.85 -11.40 6.95
N THR A 81 -0.29 -11.96 5.87
CA THR A 81 0.25 -11.16 4.76
C THR A 81 -0.88 -10.54 3.96
N GLN A 82 -0.80 -9.22 3.77
CA GLN A 82 -1.83 -8.42 3.14
C GLN A 82 -1.42 -8.01 1.73
N PHE A 83 -2.37 -8.06 0.80
CA PHE A 83 -2.23 -7.58 -0.56
C PHE A 83 -3.31 -6.55 -0.88
N TRP A 84 -3.00 -5.55 -1.72
CA TRP A 84 -3.99 -4.58 -2.20
C TRP A 84 -3.59 -4.04 -3.56
N LEU A 85 -4.55 -3.63 -4.39
CA LEU A 85 -4.28 -2.98 -5.66
C LEU A 85 -3.97 -1.49 -5.43
N VAL A 86 -2.87 -1.00 -5.99
CA VAL A 86 -2.56 0.43 -6.01
C VAL A 86 -2.79 0.97 -7.42
N THR A 87 -3.70 1.94 -7.51
CA THR A 87 -3.99 2.67 -8.74
C THR A 87 -3.39 4.09 -8.66
N PRO A 88 -2.72 4.58 -9.72
CA PRO A 88 -2.20 5.93 -9.75
C PRO A 88 -3.36 6.94 -9.73
N LYS A 89 -3.28 7.92 -8.83
CA LYS A 89 -4.24 9.04 -8.81
C LYS A 89 -3.75 10.09 -9.81
N ALA A 90 -4.63 10.52 -10.70
CA ALA A 90 -4.35 11.65 -11.58
C ALA A 90 -4.17 12.92 -10.73
N SER A 91 -2.96 13.47 -10.66
CA SER A 91 -2.74 14.80 -10.08
C SER A 91 -2.65 15.83 -11.20
N LEU A 92 -3.58 16.79 -11.22
CA LEU A 92 -3.56 17.94 -12.14
C LEU A 92 -2.49 19.00 -11.78
N ALA A 93 -1.64 18.73 -10.78
CA ALA A 93 -0.63 19.65 -10.31
C ALA A 93 0.66 19.55 -11.13
N GLY A 94 0.66 20.14 -12.33
CA GLY A 94 1.89 20.42 -13.07
C GLY A 94 1.85 20.01 -14.53
N VAL A 95 1.39 20.94 -15.37
CA VAL A 95 1.73 20.99 -16.79
C VAL A 95 3.26 21.13 -16.93
N SER A 96 3.98 20.01 -16.94
CA SER A 96 5.30 19.78 -17.55
C SER A 96 5.71 18.33 -17.25
N GLY A 97 5.52 17.43 -18.22
CA GLY A 97 5.96 16.04 -18.12
C GLY A 97 4.84 15.04 -18.38
N LEU A 98 4.59 14.74 -19.66
CA LEU A 98 3.78 13.60 -20.11
C LEU A 98 4.33 12.23 -19.64
N ASP A 99 5.45 12.22 -18.90
CA ASP A 99 6.07 11.03 -18.31
C ASP A 99 5.60 10.71 -16.87
N ALA A 100 4.81 11.58 -16.22
CA ALA A 100 4.33 11.33 -14.85
C ALA A 100 3.17 10.31 -14.76
N LEU A 101 2.64 9.88 -15.91
CA LEU A 101 1.62 8.81 -16.04
C LEU A 101 2.24 7.40 -16.18
N VAL A 102 3.53 7.23 -15.94
CA VAL A 102 4.26 6.01 -16.36
C VAL A 102 4.27 4.91 -15.27
N GLY A 103 3.74 5.17 -14.07
CA GLY A 103 3.53 4.13 -13.08
C GLY A 103 2.19 3.43 -13.31
N GLY A 104 2.18 2.36 -14.10
CA GLY A 104 1.00 1.48 -14.19
C GLY A 104 0.59 0.91 -12.84
N ASN A 105 -0.61 0.30 -12.78
CA ASN A 105 -1.09 -0.35 -11.56
C ASN A 105 -0.06 -1.36 -11.03
N TYR A 106 -0.02 -1.51 -9.71
CA TYR A 106 0.79 -2.54 -9.07
C TYR A 106 0.07 -3.09 -7.84
N ILE A 107 0.44 -4.29 -7.41
CA ILE A 107 -0.09 -4.89 -6.20
C ILE A 107 0.88 -4.57 -5.05
N GLY A 108 0.39 -3.93 -3.99
CA GLY A 108 1.15 -3.75 -2.76
C GLY A 108 1.12 -5.02 -1.91
N MET A 109 2.22 -5.30 -1.22
CA MET A 109 2.36 -6.39 -0.25
C MET A 109 2.73 -5.83 1.13
N MET A 110 2.21 -6.41 2.20
CA MET A 110 2.66 -6.19 3.57
C MET A 110 2.77 -7.54 4.30
N PRO A 111 4.00 -8.01 4.62
CA PRO A 111 4.19 -9.26 5.35
C PRO A 111 3.57 -9.22 6.74
N GLY A 112 3.00 -10.35 7.17
CA GLY A 112 2.47 -10.55 8.51
C GLY A 112 3.07 -11.76 9.22
N LYS A 113 2.50 -12.14 10.37
CA LYS A 113 2.86 -13.37 11.08
C LYS A 113 1.92 -14.51 10.69
N GLY A 114 2.08 -15.64 11.36
CA GLY A 114 1.22 -16.81 11.21
C GLY A 114 1.87 -17.93 10.41
N LYS A 115 1.03 -18.84 9.93
CA LYS A 115 1.46 -20.04 9.19
C LYS A 115 1.76 -19.72 7.73
N GLU A 116 2.49 -20.60 7.06
CA GLU A 116 2.68 -20.50 5.61
C GLU A 116 1.35 -20.59 4.89
N GLN A 117 1.18 -19.74 3.87
CA GLN A 117 -0.05 -19.66 3.10
C GLN A 117 0.26 -19.25 1.65
N ASP A 118 -0.50 -19.80 0.71
CA ASP A 118 -0.37 -19.58 -0.74
C ASP A 118 -1.61 -18.96 -1.38
N HIS A 119 -2.73 -18.91 -0.65
CA HIS A 119 -3.99 -18.29 -1.09
C HIS A 119 -4.35 -17.11 -0.20
N PHE A 120 -4.56 -15.94 -0.80
CA PHE A 120 -4.84 -14.69 -0.11
C PHE A 120 -6.10 -14.02 -0.63
N VAL A 121 -6.68 -13.15 0.19
CA VAL A 121 -7.76 -12.24 -0.22
C VAL A 121 -7.20 -10.83 -0.21
N ALA A 122 -7.33 -10.11 -1.31
CA ALA A 122 -6.89 -8.73 -1.40
C ALA A 122 -7.78 -7.82 -0.53
N LEU A 123 -7.14 -6.83 0.08
CA LEU A 123 -7.82 -5.73 0.76
C LEU A 123 -8.33 -4.73 -0.28
N ASP A 124 -9.52 -4.18 -0.02
CA ASP A 124 -10.13 -3.14 -0.87
C ASP A 124 -9.31 -1.85 -0.90
N THR A 125 -8.58 -1.57 0.18
CA THR A 125 -7.79 -0.36 0.34
C THR A 125 -6.44 -0.68 0.95
N GLN A 126 -5.47 0.21 0.72
CA GLN A 126 -4.16 0.11 1.33
C GLN A 126 -4.28 0.07 2.86
N PRO A 127 -3.71 -0.94 3.54
CA PRO A 127 -3.74 -1.00 4.99
C PRO A 127 -2.96 0.17 5.57
N LYS A 128 -3.40 0.66 6.73
CA LYS A 128 -2.70 1.72 7.46
C LYS A 128 -1.31 1.23 7.82
N TYR A 129 -0.29 1.78 7.15
CA TYR A 129 1.11 1.44 7.36
C TYR A 129 1.50 1.71 8.82
N ARG A 130 1.69 0.65 9.61
CA ARG A 130 2.33 0.73 10.94
C ARG A 130 3.84 0.57 10.78
N LEU A 131 4.46 1.37 9.93
CA LEU A 131 5.91 1.53 10.00
C LEU A 131 6.15 2.33 11.26
N ASP A 132 6.69 1.67 12.29
CA ASP A 132 7.25 2.37 13.45
C ASP A 132 8.57 3.04 13.02
N ASN A 133 8.48 3.97 12.07
CA ASN A 133 9.61 4.74 11.53
C ASN A 133 10.06 5.85 12.49
N GLY A 134 9.44 5.92 13.67
CA GLY A 134 9.63 6.96 14.68
C GLY A 134 8.77 8.21 14.48
N ASP A 135 7.88 8.25 13.48
CA ASP A 135 6.87 9.30 13.35
C ASP A 135 5.85 9.20 14.49
N LEU A 136 5.31 10.34 14.90
CA LEU A 136 4.31 10.41 15.97
C LEU A 136 2.91 10.50 15.36
N MET A 137 2.11 9.47 15.59
CA MET A 137 0.67 9.50 15.32
C MET A 137 -0.08 10.13 16.49
N ILE A 138 -0.87 11.17 16.20
CA ILE A 138 -1.79 11.78 17.17
C ILE A 138 -3.22 11.76 16.64
N HIS A 139 -4.18 11.69 17.56
CA HIS A 139 -5.60 11.68 17.26
C HIS A 139 -6.22 13.00 17.71
N LEU A 140 -6.75 13.77 16.77
CA LEU A 140 -7.47 15.00 17.04
C LEU A 140 -8.97 14.74 16.97
N GLN A 141 -9.74 15.33 17.87
CA GLN A 141 -11.19 15.26 17.87
C GLN A 141 -11.76 16.61 17.43
N ALA A 142 -12.71 16.57 16.49
CA ALA A 142 -13.41 17.75 16.00
C ALA A 142 -14.91 17.44 15.81
N PRO A 143 -15.78 18.46 15.88
CA PRO A 143 -17.22 18.28 15.64
C PRO A 143 -17.51 17.90 14.18
N ASP A 144 -16.69 18.36 13.24
CA ASP A 144 -16.75 18.03 11.81
C ASP A 144 -15.35 18.05 11.18
N LEU A 145 -15.24 17.59 9.93
CA LEU A 145 -13.98 17.52 9.19
C LEU A 145 -13.53 18.87 8.61
N GLY A 146 -14.45 19.83 8.44
CA GLY A 146 -14.23 21.04 7.68
C GLY A 146 -13.78 20.76 6.25
N SER A 147 -12.74 21.47 5.80
CA SER A 147 -12.11 21.32 4.49
C SER A 147 -10.86 20.44 4.48
N LEU A 148 -10.60 19.71 5.56
CA LEU A 148 -9.46 18.80 5.66
C LEU A 148 -9.66 17.56 4.79
N ASN A 149 -8.59 17.08 4.17
CA ASN A 149 -8.54 15.85 3.39
C ASN A 149 -7.35 15.00 3.84
N SER A 150 -7.33 13.71 3.47
CA SER A 150 -6.13 12.90 3.63
C SER A 150 -4.99 13.55 2.82
N GLY A 151 -3.85 13.77 3.47
CA GLY A 151 -2.72 14.52 2.91
C GLY A 151 -2.69 16.02 3.22
N SER A 152 -3.72 16.61 3.83
CA SER A 152 -3.67 18.01 4.30
C SER A 152 -2.47 18.24 5.22
N LEU A 153 -1.74 19.34 5.03
CA LEU A 153 -0.50 19.59 5.76
C LEU A 153 -0.75 20.12 7.18
N VAL A 154 0.11 19.71 8.11
CA VAL A 154 0.17 20.24 9.47
C VAL A 154 1.37 21.14 9.61
N TYR A 155 1.14 22.34 10.14
CA TYR A 155 2.15 23.38 10.21
C TYR A 155 2.53 23.72 11.64
N PHE A 156 3.82 23.96 11.85
CA PHE A 156 4.32 24.67 13.03
C PHE A 156 5.11 25.88 12.57
N ARG A 157 4.71 27.08 13.00
CA ARG A 157 5.30 28.36 12.52
C ARG A 157 5.35 28.46 10.98
N LYS A 158 4.28 28.03 10.31
CA LYS A 158 4.14 27.97 8.84
C LYS A 158 5.10 27.01 8.11
N ILE A 159 5.85 26.19 8.85
CA ILE A 159 6.69 25.12 8.29
C ILE A 159 5.88 23.82 8.32
N PRO A 160 5.79 23.05 7.21
CA PRO A 160 5.12 21.76 7.21
C PRO A 160 5.93 20.77 8.08
N VAL A 161 5.28 20.22 9.09
CA VAL A 161 5.89 19.29 10.07
C VAL A 161 5.21 17.92 10.09
N GLY A 162 4.14 17.76 9.34
CA GLY A 162 3.34 16.54 9.28
C GLY A 162 2.18 16.69 8.32
N LYS A 163 1.30 15.69 8.33
CA LYS A 163 0.10 15.65 7.49
C LYS A 163 -1.02 14.88 8.15
N VAL A 164 -2.25 15.19 7.74
CA VAL A 164 -3.42 14.36 8.01
C VAL A 164 -3.20 13.03 7.29
N TYR A 165 -3.20 11.96 8.07
CA TYR A 165 -3.04 10.61 7.58
C TYR A 165 -4.38 10.06 7.10
N ASP A 166 -5.38 10.12 7.98
CA ASP A 166 -6.73 9.62 7.72
C ASP A 166 -7.74 10.33 8.63
N TYR A 167 -9.03 10.08 8.40
CA TYR A 167 -10.10 10.53 9.28
C TYR A 167 -11.26 9.53 9.29
N ALA A 168 -11.95 9.44 10.42
CA ALA A 168 -13.11 8.59 10.57
C ALA A 168 -14.17 9.27 11.44
N ILE A 169 -15.44 8.91 11.21
CA ILE A 169 -16.53 9.31 12.11
C ILE A 169 -16.34 8.57 13.44
N ASN A 170 -16.46 9.30 14.56
CA ASN A 170 -16.38 8.72 15.89
C ASN A 170 -17.47 7.65 16.06
N PRO A 171 -17.24 6.58 16.85
CA PRO A 171 -18.25 5.53 17.07
C PRO A 171 -19.60 6.07 17.60
N ASN A 172 -19.58 7.17 18.34
CA ASN A 172 -20.77 7.85 18.85
C ASN A 172 -21.50 8.74 17.81
N LYS A 173 -20.96 8.87 16.59
CA LYS A 173 -21.48 9.70 15.48
C LYS A 173 -21.62 11.20 15.79
N GLN A 174 -20.97 11.71 16.84
CA GLN A 174 -21.06 13.11 17.26
C GLN A 174 -19.92 14.00 16.74
N GLY A 175 -18.99 13.42 15.99
CA GLY A 175 -17.86 14.14 15.42
C GLY A 175 -16.92 13.20 14.68
N VAL A 176 -15.71 13.68 14.44
CA VAL A 176 -14.67 12.96 13.71
C VAL A 176 -13.40 12.82 14.54
N VAL A 177 -12.68 11.71 14.33
CA VAL A 177 -11.29 11.55 14.72
C VAL A 177 -10.46 11.81 13.47
N ILE A 178 -9.50 12.71 13.59
CA ILE A 178 -8.53 13.02 12.54
C ILE A 178 -7.18 12.46 13.00
N ASP A 179 -6.68 11.48 12.27
CA ASP A 179 -5.37 10.87 12.49
C ASP A 179 -4.32 11.77 11.82
N VAL A 180 -3.40 12.32 12.61
CA VAL A 180 -2.31 13.17 12.13
C VAL A 180 -0.98 12.49 12.36
N LEU A 181 -0.16 12.45 11.32
CA LEU A 181 1.19 11.92 11.37
C LEU A 181 2.20 13.09 11.38
N ILE A 182 2.97 13.18 12.46
CA ILE A 182 4.06 14.16 12.63
C ILE A 182 5.38 13.46 12.33
N GLU A 183 6.22 14.08 11.49
CA GLU A 183 7.50 13.48 11.11
C GLU A 183 8.43 13.33 12.32
N ARG A 184 9.22 12.25 12.34
CA ARG A 184 10.13 11.89 13.45
C ARG A 184 10.96 13.06 13.97
N ARG A 185 11.53 13.87 13.07
CA ARG A 185 12.38 15.03 13.41
C ARG A 185 11.65 16.18 14.10
N PHE A 186 10.32 16.17 14.12
CA PHE A 186 9.46 17.21 14.70
C PHE A 186 8.62 16.72 15.88
N THR A 187 8.76 15.46 16.28
CA THR A 187 7.98 14.86 17.37
C THR A 187 8.12 15.62 18.69
N ASP A 188 9.31 16.16 18.97
CA ASP A 188 9.57 16.97 20.15
C ASP A 188 8.77 18.28 20.22
N LEU A 189 8.21 18.76 19.10
CA LEU A 189 7.38 19.96 19.08
C LEU A 189 5.99 19.73 19.69
N VAL A 190 5.51 18.47 19.70
CA VAL A 190 4.19 18.12 20.24
C VAL A 190 4.30 17.82 21.72
N LYS A 191 3.60 18.60 22.54
CA LYS A 191 3.56 18.46 24.01
C LYS A 191 2.11 18.23 24.46
N LYS A 192 1.93 17.78 25.70
CA LYS A 192 0.59 17.56 26.29
C LYS A 192 -0.29 18.82 26.32
N GLY A 193 0.31 20.00 26.38
CA GLY A 193 -0.39 21.29 26.33
C GLY A 193 -0.53 21.91 24.93
N SER A 194 -0.12 21.20 23.87
CA SER A 194 -0.24 21.71 22.50
C SER A 194 -1.70 21.91 22.12
N ARG A 195 -1.98 23.01 21.42
CA ARG A 195 -3.30 23.30 20.86
C ARG A 195 -3.22 23.25 19.35
N PHE A 196 -4.20 22.62 18.74
CA PHE A 196 -4.35 22.50 17.30
C PHE A 196 -5.56 23.34 16.88
N TRP A 197 -5.42 24.12 15.82
CA TRP A 197 -6.50 24.93 15.26
C TRP A 197 -6.50 24.78 13.74
N ASN A 198 -7.69 24.85 13.15
CA ASN A 198 -7.84 24.78 11.71
C ASN A 198 -7.50 26.15 11.09
N VAL A 199 -6.62 26.16 10.10
CA VAL A 199 -6.24 27.36 9.33
C VAL A 199 -6.77 27.30 7.89
N SER A 200 -7.68 26.36 7.61
CA SER A 200 -8.22 26.15 6.27
C SER A 200 -9.39 27.10 6.03
N GLY A 201 -9.32 27.86 4.93
CA GLY A 201 -10.33 28.85 4.54
C GLY A 201 -9.76 30.26 4.45
N VAL A 202 -10.59 31.20 3.99
CA VAL A 202 -10.29 32.64 4.00
C VAL A 202 -11.22 33.27 5.03
N ASP A 203 -10.64 33.86 6.07
CA ASP A 203 -11.39 34.71 7.01
C ASP A 203 -11.13 36.16 6.64
N ALA A 204 -12.18 36.87 6.21
CA ALA A 204 -12.12 38.27 5.81
C ALA A 204 -12.97 39.08 6.79
N ASN A 205 -12.30 39.77 7.70
CA ASN A 205 -12.98 40.67 8.62
C ASN A 205 -13.08 42.05 7.96
N VAL A 206 -14.31 42.51 7.68
CA VAL A 206 -14.58 43.88 7.23
C VAL A 206 -14.92 44.69 8.47
N SER A 207 -14.01 45.59 8.85
CA SER A 207 -14.22 46.58 9.91
C SER A 207 -14.80 47.87 9.34
#